data_AF-A0A1L3MVH3-F1
#
_entry.id   AF-A0A1L3MVH3-F1
#
_cell.length_a   1.000
_cell.length_b   1.000
_cell.length_c   1.000
_cell.angle_alpha   90.00
_cell.angle_beta   90.00
_cell.angle_gamma   90.00
#
_symmetry.space_group_name_H-M   'P 1'
#
loop_
_entity.id
_entity.type
_entity.pdbx_description
1 polymer ?
#
loop_
_entity_poly.entity_id
_entity_poly.type
_entity_poly.pdbx_seq_one_letter_code
_entity_poly.pdbx_strand_id
1 'polypeptide(L)'
;MDTQLKGITENYRERMQRLALFDPLYRLENKREKDENNKQIDYFGYGLLSLLFFFENMLIRNKKTSIQDLAEYLYRLNQGEYALSLEGFEKVARNVVETFRPPGGKRNDKKFYNWETREHEAVHYSILKADRADIHTNTQYYKLDEQGLELVFATKEYFTEFQLSINQLVLRKQLEKGEFVGALRQIDEMQIDVESLRNRITVVKHEIQRNIISDETYERYKQMVDDINTRLTRENEEFSELHSFVKETRNRLAYDMNSEKDRKAYEFILQIDRELGEVHHIHTMLLKESIELKTTALHAAQEALYYVGIDSFNFKQEITAALVSKPLPLVSSKQLIEPFLSIEQSETWSPFVIFSEQRIETQDGGERMNNFDDLSDEALQELENAIIRKQFGEIMNLVVKVMQGKGEITLKEVVERIDDEDSDWLDKKIFYQFWYVMHQRSPITYEKTEDRNESLFEEVLALVKNKYSTIEVEELQEIMTVTKRFSIQNMILRLKVGEEDGL
;
A
#
# COMPACT_ATOMS: atom_id res chain seq x y z
N MET A 1 30.63 -14.14 34.78
CA MET A 1 30.97 -14.86 33.54
C MET A 1 30.17 -16.15 33.39
N ASP A 2 30.08 -17.02 34.41
CA ASP A 2 29.30 -18.28 34.31
C ASP A 2 27.80 -18.10 34.03
N THR A 3 27.18 -17.03 34.55
CA THR A 3 25.78 -16.68 34.26
C THR A 3 25.57 -16.13 32.84
N GLN A 4 26.55 -15.41 32.27
CA GLN A 4 26.50 -14.95 30.88
C GLN A 4 26.70 -16.10 29.90
N LEU A 5 27.59 -17.04 30.21
CA LEU A 5 27.81 -18.24 29.41
C LEU A 5 26.57 -19.13 29.35
N LYS A 6 25.89 -19.33 30.49
CA LYS A 6 24.63 -20.08 30.54
C LYS A 6 23.53 -19.46 29.67
N GLY A 7 23.36 -18.14 29.70
CA GLY A 7 22.37 -17.46 28.86
C GLY A 7 22.67 -17.51 27.35
N ILE A 8 23.95 -17.61 26.95
CA ILE A 8 24.34 -17.75 25.54
C ILE A 8 24.07 -19.17 25.01
N THR A 9 24.26 -20.19 25.85
CA THR A 9 24.06 -21.60 25.49
C THR A 9 22.64 -22.09 25.71
N GLU A 10 21.76 -21.30 26.31
CA GLU A 10 20.37 -21.67 26.56
C GLU A 10 19.62 -21.92 25.24
N ASN A 11 18.88 -23.04 25.18
CA ASN A 11 18.14 -23.50 24.00
C ASN A 11 19.04 -23.78 22.78
N TYR A 12 20.32 -24.14 22.99
CA TYR A 12 21.25 -24.41 21.88
C TYR A 12 20.76 -25.56 20.98
N ARG A 13 20.17 -26.59 21.58
CA ARG A 13 19.58 -27.73 20.87
C ARG A 13 18.45 -27.31 19.92
N GLU A 14 17.56 -26.43 20.37
CA GLU A 14 16.43 -25.94 19.57
C GLU A 14 16.90 -25.09 18.39
N ARG A 15 17.89 -24.23 18.62
CA ARG A 15 18.51 -23.43 17.55
C ARG A 15 19.20 -24.32 16.51
N MET A 16 19.91 -25.35 16.97
CA MET A 16 20.56 -26.30 16.07
C MET A 16 19.54 -27.14 15.29
N GLN A 17 18.40 -27.47 15.89
CA GLN A 17 17.28 -28.11 15.21
C GLN A 17 16.73 -27.24 14.07
N ARG A 18 16.53 -25.93 14.29
CA ARG A 18 16.09 -25.00 13.23
C ARG A 18 17.09 -24.92 12.08
N LEU A 19 18.39 -24.82 12.41
CA LEU A 19 19.45 -24.80 11.40
C LEU A 19 19.54 -26.12 10.61
N ALA A 20 19.29 -27.26 11.28
CA ALA A 20 19.30 -28.56 10.62
C ALA A 20 18.24 -28.71 9.52
N LEU A 21 17.14 -27.95 9.59
CA LEU A 21 16.10 -27.96 8.55
C LEU A 21 16.62 -27.50 7.18
N PHE A 22 17.64 -26.63 7.14
CA PHE A 22 18.24 -26.15 5.90
C PHE A 22 19.26 -27.12 5.30
N ASP A 23 19.76 -28.08 6.07
CA ASP A 23 20.82 -29.02 5.65
C ASP A 23 20.48 -29.77 4.35
N PRO A 24 19.24 -30.23 4.08
CA PRO A 24 18.89 -30.87 2.81
C PRO A 24 19.02 -29.95 1.59
N LEU A 25 18.78 -28.64 1.73
CA LEU A 25 18.99 -27.68 0.64
C LEU A 25 20.48 -27.53 0.34
N TYR A 26 21.32 -27.42 1.36
CA TYR A 26 22.79 -27.41 1.18
C TYR A 26 23.32 -28.73 0.61
N ARG A 27 22.70 -29.88 0.92
CA ARG A 27 23.03 -31.16 0.25
C ARG A 27 22.69 -31.14 -1.24
N LEU A 28 21.60 -30.46 -1.62
CA LEU A 28 21.22 -30.27 -3.02
C LEU A 28 22.19 -29.34 -3.75
N GLU A 29 22.63 -28.24 -3.12
CA GLU A 29 23.66 -27.33 -3.68
C GLU A 29 24.96 -28.05 -4.03
N ASN A 30 25.36 -29.02 -3.20
CA ASN A 30 26.57 -29.81 -3.40
C ASN A 30 26.48 -30.81 -4.57
N LYS A 31 25.31 -30.99 -5.20
CA LYS A 31 25.16 -31.85 -6.39
C LYS A 31 25.64 -31.11 -7.64
N ARG A 32 26.63 -31.67 -8.32
CA ARG A 32 27.24 -31.12 -9.55
C ARG A 32 26.82 -31.87 -10.82
N GLU A 33 25.54 -32.23 -10.92
CA GLU A 33 25.02 -32.85 -12.15
C GLU A 33 24.86 -31.78 -13.24
N LYS A 34 25.07 -32.18 -14.49
CA LYS A 34 25.04 -31.29 -15.65
C LYS A 34 23.98 -31.73 -16.64
N ASP A 35 23.44 -30.74 -17.31
CA ASP A 35 22.55 -30.82 -18.47
C ASP A 35 23.29 -31.41 -19.70
N GLU A 36 22.54 -31.89 -20.70
CA GLU A 36 23.00 -32.26 -22.05
C GLU A 36 23.89 -31.18 -22.71
N ASN A 37 23.64 -29.90 -22.42
CA ASN A 37 24.47 -28.75 -22.84
C ASN A 37 25.65 -28.43 -21.91
N ASN A 38 25.99 -29.33 -20.97
CA ASN A 38 27.11 -29.21 -20.03
C ASN A 38 26.99 -28.03 -19.04
N LYS A 39 25.79 -27.43 -18.91
CA LYS A 39 25.43 -26.43 -17.88
C LYS A 39 25.14 -27.13 -16.56
N GLN A 40 25.61 -26.57 -15.44
CA GLN A 40 25.33 -27.13 -14.12
C GLN A 40 23.88 -26.86 -13.73
N ILE A 41 23.17 -27.91 -13.30
CA ILE A 41 21.76 -27.80 -12.90
C ILE A 41 21.67 -27.16 -11.50
N ASP A 42 20.80 -26.17 -11.35
CA ASP A 42 20.54 -25.54 -10.04
C ASP A 42 19.62 -26.41 -9.16
N TYR A 43 20.21 -27.40 -8.50
CA TYR A 43 19.50 -28.25 -7.55
C TYR A 43 19.05 -27.51 -6.29
N PHE A 44 19.72 -26.42 -5.92
CA PHE A 44 19.34 -25.63 -4.74
C PHE A 44 18.04 -24.87 -5.02
N GLY A 45 17.98 -24.14 -6.15
CA GLY A 45 16.78 -23.43 -6.61
C GLY A 45 15.62 -24.38 -6.87
N TYR A 46 15.85 -25.51 -7.56
CA TYR A 46 14.80 -26.51 -7.76
C TYR A 46 14.36 -27.19 -6.46
N GLY A 47 15.25 -27.32 -5.47
CA GLY A 47 14.91 -27.77 -4.12
C GLY A 47 13.91 -26.82 -3.45
N LEU A 48 14.19 -25.52 -3.47
CA LEU A 48 13.31 -24.50 -2.90
C LEU A 48 11.96 -24.43 -3.63
N LEU A 49 11.97 -24.41 -4.97
CA LEU A 49 10.76 -24.41 -5.80
C LEU A 49 9.88 -25.63 -5.53
N SER A 50 10.50 -26.80 -5.30
CA SER A 50 9.76 -28.00 -4.93
C SER A 50 9.03 -27.85 -3.60
N LEU A 51 9.65 -27.21 -2.59
CA LEU A 51 8.99 -26.92 -1.32
C LEU A 51 7.80 -25.98 -1.50
N LEU A 52 7.94 -24.93 -2.30
CA LEU A 52 6.86 -23.99 -2.61
C LEU A 52 5.70 -24.68 -3.36
N PHE A 53 6.03 -25.55 -4.31
CA PHE A 53 5.04 -26.35 -5.03
C PHE A 53 4.21 -27.25 -4.12
N PHE A 54 4.84 -27.95 -3.16
CA PHE A 54 4.09 -28.77 -2.20
C PHE A 54 3.25 -27.91 -1.23
N PHE A 55 3.74 -26.72 -0.86
CA PHE A 55 3.02 -25.78 -0.02
C PHE A 55 1.74 -25.24 -0.71
N GLU A 56 1.86 -24.81 -1.96
CA GLU A 56 0.74 -24.28 -2.74
C GLU A 56 -0.34 -25.34 -2.99
N ASN A 57 0.07 -26.57 -3.32
CA ASN A 57 -0.86 -27.69 -3.45
C ASN A 57 -1.58 -28.02 -2.13
N MET A 58 -0.92 -27.82 -0.98
CA MET A 58 -1.55 -27.98 0.32
C MET A 58 -2.60 -26.89 0.61
N LEU A 59 -2.33 -25.63 0.22
CA LEU A 59 -3.28 -24.51 0.34
C LEU A 59 -4.54 -24.73 -0.50
N ILE A 60 -4.37 -25.17 -1.75
CA ILE A 60 -5.47 -25.45 -2.70
C ILE A 60 -6.23 -26.76 -2.32
N ARG A 61 -5.80 -27.44 -1.24
CA ARG A 61 -6.32 -28.74 -0.77
C ARG A 61 -6.20 -29.85 -1.81
N ASN A 62 -5.25 -29.75 -2.73
CA ASN A 62 -4.92 -30.82 -3.65
C ASN A 62 -4.19 -31.94 -2.88
N LYS A 63 -4.75 -33.15 -2.91
CA LYS A 63 -4.23 -34.30 -2.14
C LYS A 63 -3.41 -35.28 -2.98
N LYS A 64 -3.27 -35.03 -4.29
CA LYS A 64 -2.61 -35.93 -5.24
C LYS A 64 -1.39 -35.23 -5.84
N THR A 65 -0.33 -35.08 -5.05
CA THR A 65 0.92 -34.48 -5.53
C THR A 65 1.99 -35.55 -5.58
N SER A 66 2.36 -35.95 -6.80
CA SER A 66 3.35 -37.00 -7.09
C SER A 66 4.67 -36.41 -7.59
N ILE A 67 5.68 -37.28 -7.75
CA ILE A 67 6.97 -36.89 -8.35
C ILE A 67 6.78 -36.48 -9.82
N GLN A 68 5.83 -37.08 -10.54
CA GLN A 68 5.54 -36.76 -11.93
C GLN A 68 4.94 -35.36 -12.06
N ASP A 69 4.02 -35.00 -11.15
CA ASP A 69 3.44 -33.65 -11.14
C ASP A 69 4.50 -32.57 -10.84
N LEU A 70 5.44 -32.87 -9.94
CA LEU A 70 6.58 -31.99 -9.66
C LEU A 70 7.51 -31.87 -10.88
N ALA A 71 7.79 -32.97 -11.58
CA ALA A 71 8.63 -32.96 -12.78
C ALA A 71 7.99 -32.13 -13.90
N GLU A 72 6.68 -32.27 -14.12
CA GLU A 72 5.95 -31.47 -15.10
C GLU A 72 5.94 -29.97 -14.74
N TYR A 73 5.76 -29.65 -13.45
CA TYR A 73 5.84 -28.28 -12.96
C TYR A 73 7.23 -27.67 -13.23
N LEU A 74 8.31 -28.37 -12.88
CA LEU A 74 9.67 -27.91 -13.12
C LEU A 74 9.98 -27.77 -14.62
N TYR A 75 9.49 -28.70 -15.44
CA TYR A 75 9.64 -28.62 -16.90
C TYR A 75 8.95 -27.40 -17.50
N ARG A 76 7.72 -27.08 -17.06
CA ARG A 76 6.99 -25.88 -17.50
C ARG A 76 7.69 -24.59 -17.05
N LEU A 77 8.23 -24.58 -15.84
CA LEU A 77 8.93 -23.42 -15.27
C LEU A 77 10.26 -23.14 -15.98
N ASN A 78 10.96 -24.18 -16.45
CA ASN A 78 12.26 -24.08 -17.09
C ASN A 78 12.30 -23.19 -18.35
N GLN A 79 11.21 -23.09 -19.11
CA GLN A 79 11.09 -22.24 -20.33
C GLN A 79 12.30 -22.32 -21.31
N GLY A 80 13.03 -23.44 -21.33
CA GLY A 80 14.19 -23.66 -22.20
C GLY A 80 15.54 -23.23 -21.63
N GLU A 81 15.65 -22.88 -20.34
CA GLU A 81 16.90 -22.46 -19.72
C GLU A 81 17.92 -23.62 -19.55
N TYR A 82 17.42 -24.82 -19.25
CA TYR A 82 18.16 -26.07 -19.23
C TYR A 82 17.65 -27.02 -20.32
N ALA A 83 18.53 -27.63 -21.09
CA ALA A 83 18.21 -28.64 -22.09
C ALA A 83 18.03 -30.02 -21.43
N LEU A 84 16.91 -30.15 -20.71
CA LEU A 84 16.48 -31.40 -20.09
C LEU A 84 15.14 -31.84 -20.68
N SER A 85 15.05 -33.12 -21.04
CA SER A 85 13.77 -33.74 -21.38
C SER A 85 12.88 -33.90 -20.14
N LEU A 86 11.59 -34.21 -20.34
CA LEU A 86 10.66 -34.50 -19.23
C LEU A 86 11.18 -35.64 -18.32
N GLU A 87 11.83 -36.66 -18.90
CA GLU A 87 12.47 -37.74 -18.15
C GLU A 87 13.67 -37.23 -17.31
N GLY A 88 14.43 -36.26 -17.86
CA GLY A 88 15.48 -35.57 -17.13
C GLY A 88 14.95 -34.82 -15.92
N PHE A 89 13.81 -34.11 -16.05
CA PHE A 89 13.14 -33.45 -14.93
C PHE A 89 12.53 -34.44 -13.93
N GLU A 90 12.09 -35.62 -14.37
CA GLU A 90 11.65 -36.67 -13.44
C GLU A 90 12.81 -37.14 -12.55
N LYS A 91 14.00 -37.28 -13.11
CA LYS A 91 15.22 -37.60 -12.36
C LYS A 91 15.59 -36.49 -11.37
N VAL A 92 15.46 -35.22 -11.78
CA VAL A 92 15.68 -34.06 -10.90
C VAL A 92 14.67 -34.06 -9.75
N ALA A 93 13.38 -34.19 -10.04
CA ALA A 93 12.31 -34.23 -9.05
C ALA A 93 12.49 -35.38 -8.06
N ARG A 94 12.86 -36.57 -8.54
CA ARG A 94 13.18 -37.74 -7.70
C ARG A 94 14.37 -37.46 -6.79
N ASN A 95 15.45 -36.92 -7.33
CA ASN A 95 16.65 -36.54 -6.57
C ASN A 95 16.36 -35.52 -5.47
N VAL A 96 15.44 -34.58 -5.71
CA VAL A 96 15.01 -33.58 -4.72
C VAL A 96 14.16 -34.25 -3.63
N VAL A 97 13.14 -35.01 -4.01
CA VAL A 97 12.25 -35.69 -3.06
C VAL A 97 13.01 -36.69 -2.18
N GLU A 98 13.94 -37.46 -2.72
CA GLU A 98 14.78 -38.38 -1.96
C GLU A 98 15.72 -37.67 -0.97
N THR A 99 16.13 -36.44 -1.27
CA THR A 99 16.97 -35.63 -0.37
C THR A 99 16.13 -35.08 0.79
N PHE A 100 14.89 -34.68 0.53
CA PHE A 100 13.94 -34.24 1.56
C PHE A 100 13.36 -35.39 2.39
N ARG A 101 13.28 -36.59 1.80
CA ARG A 101 12.81 -37.80 2.45
C ARG A 101 13.60 -39.02 1.95
N PRO A 102 14.61 -39.46 2.72
CA PRO A 102 15.41 -40.62 2.37
C PRO A 102 14.56 -41.88 2.12
N PRO A 103 14.97 -42.73 1.15
CA PRO A 103 14.27 -43.98 0.87
C PRO A 103 14.25 -44.90 2.10
N GLY A 104 13.10 -45.52 2.37
CA GLY A 104 12.89 -46.38 3.53
C GLY A 104 12.22 -45.72 4.74
N GLY A 105 11.73 -44.48 4.61
CA GLY A 105 10.94 -43.81 5.65
C GLY A 105 11.74 -43.36 6.88
N LYS A 106 13.07 -43.38 6.79
CA LYS A 106 13.96 -42.85 7.84
C LYS A 106 13.86 -41.32 7.84
N ARG A 107 13.76 -40.74 9.04
CA ARG A 107 13.89 -39.29 9.25
C ARG A 107 15.33 -38.88 8.97
N ASN A 108 15.53 -37.68 8.44
CA ASN A 108 16.86 -37.09 8.33
C ASN A 108 17.40 -36.82 9.74
N ASP A 109 18.70 -36.98 9.93
CA ASP A 109 19.36 -36.66 11.18
C ASP A 109 20.56 -35.72 10.98
N LYS A 110 20.77 -34.85 11.97
CA LYS A 110 21.98 -34.03 12.10
C LYS A 110 22.59 -34.27 13.46
N LYS A 111 23.85 -34.72 13.46
CA LYS A 111 24.66 -34.91 14.67
C LYS A 111 25.47 -33.64 14.95
N PHE A 112 25.45 -33.19 16.20
CA PHE A 112 26.20 -32.01 16.63
C PHE A 112 26.65 -32.17 18.09
N TYR A 113 27.56 -31.30 18.50
CA TYR A 113 27.97 -31.19 19.90
C TYR A 113 27.13 -30.09 20.57
N ASN A 114 26.35 -30.46 21.57
CA ASN A 114 25.53 -29.52 22.32
C ASN A 114 26.39 -28.85 23.39
N TRP A 115 26.64 -27.54 23.24
CA TRP A 115 27.49 -26.78 24.17
C TRP A 115 26.82 -26.50 25.51
N GLU A 116 25.49 -26.65 25.59
CA GLU A 116 24.69 -26.53 26.82
C GLU A 116 24.86 -27.76 27.71
N THR A 117 24.66 -28.96 27.14
CA THR A 117 24.75 -30.25 27.84
C THR A 117 26.15 -30.84 27.84
N ARG A 118 27.05 -30.32 26.98
CA ARG A 118 28.42 -30.82 26.71
C ARG A 118 28.46 -32.25 26.17
N GLU A 119 27.41 -32.68 25.48
CA GLU A 119 27.28 -34.02 24.91
C GLU A 119 27.05 -33.98 23.40
N HIS A 120 27.37 -35.08 22.73
CA HIS A 120 27.02 -35.27 21.32
C HIS A 120 25.55 -35.70 21.21
N GLU A 121 24.75 -34.86 20.56
CA GLU A 121 23.33 -35.09 20.36
C GLU A 121 23.01 -35.21 18.86
N ALA A 122 21.88 -35.86 18.57
CA ALA A 122 21.34 -35.97 17.23
C ALA A 122 19.90 -35.48 17.20
N VAL A 123 19.58 -34.59 16.28
CA VAL A 123 18.22 -34.13 16.02
C VAL A 123 17.71 -34.80 14.76
N HIS A 124 16.49 -35.33 14.84
CA HIS A 124 15.81 -35.98 13.73
C HIS A 124 14.73 -35.06 13.19
N TYR A 125 14.63 -34.96 11.87
CA TYR A 125 13.66 -34.09 11.19
C TYR A 125 13.16 -34.70 9.88
N SER A 126 12.01 -34.21 9.43
CA SER A 126 11.27 -34.71 8.26
C SER A 126 10.66 -33.52 7.51
N ILE A 127 11.00 -33.37 6.23
CA ILE A 127 10.50 -32.26 5.40
C ILE A 127 9.22 -32.68 4.66
N LEU A 128 9.19 -33.91 4.14
CA LEU A 128 8.05 -34.48 3.43
C LEU A 128 7.53 -35.73 4.13
N LYS A 129 6.21 -35.90 4.15
CA LYS A 129 5.51 -37.11 4.57
C LYS A 129 4.81 -37.79 3.40
N ALA A 130 4.72 -39.12 3.45
CA ALA A 130 3.83 -39.87 2.57
C ALA A 130 2.38 -39.58 2.97
N ASP A 131 1.52 -39.31 2.00
CA ASP A 131 0.07 -39.34 2.19
C ASP A 131 -0.48 -40.70 1.71
N ARG A 132 -1.40 -40.70 0.75
CA ARG A 132 -1.98 -41.92 0.19
C ARG A 132 -1.10 -42.47 -0.93
N ALA A 133 -1.10 -43.79 -1.10
CA ALA A 133 -0.51 -44.45 -2.27
C ALA A 133 -1.65 -45.05 -3.08
N ASP A 134 -1.60 -44.89 -4.40
CA ASP A 134 -2.51 -45.59 -5.29
C ASP A 134 -1.85 -46.89 -5.76
N ILE A 135 -2.43 -48.01 -5.31
CA ILE A 135 -1.93 -49.37 -5.57
C ILE A 135 -2.08 -49.73 -7.06
N HIS A 136 -3.02 -49.10 -7.77
CA HIS A 136 -3.27 -49.38 -9.19
C HIS A 136 -2.26 -48.70 -10.13
N THR A 137 -1.77 -47.52 -9.75
CA THR A 137 -0.81 -46.73 -10.55
C THR A 137 0.62 -46.80 -10.00
N ASN A 138 0.83 -47.46 -8.86
CA ASN A 138 2.10 -47.52 -8.12
C ASN A 138 2.67 -46.11 -7.82
N THR A 139 1.78 -45.13 -7.65
CA THR A 139 2.15 -43.73 -7.44
C THR A 139 2.04 -43.37 -5.97
N GLN A 140 3.14 -42.87 -5.41
CA GLN A 140 3.21 -42.36 -4.05
C GLN A 140 2.95 -40.85 -4.04
N TYR A 141 2.00 -40.40 -3.22
CA TYR A 141 1.76 -38.98 -3.00
C TYR A 141 2.53 -38.46 -1.78
N TYR A 142 3.01 -37.22 -1.88
CA TYR A 142 3.81 -36.53 -0.87
C TYR A 142 3.15 -35.23 -0.43
N LYS A 143 3.36 -34.87 0.83
CA LYS A 143 2.95 -33.60 1.42
C LYS A 143 4.04 -33.05 2.32
N LEU A 144 4.03 -31.73 2.55
CA LEU A 144 4.89 -31.14 3.56
C LEU A 144 4.52 -31.66 4.96
N ASP A 145 5.57 -31.99 5.71
CA ASP A 145 5.49 -32.26 7.13
C ASP A 145 5.59 -30.96 7.93
N GLU A 146 5.29 -30.96 9.23
CA GLU A 146 5.28 -29.75 10.06
C GLU A 146 6.61 -28.98 10.02
N GLN A 147 7.73 -29.70 10.04
CA GLN A 147 9.07 -29.13 9.94
C GLN A 147 9.43 -28.66 8.51
N GLY A 148 8.81 -29.25 7.49
CA GLY A 148 8.90 -28.76 6.11
C GLY A 148 8.13 -27.44 5.93
N LEU A 149 7.00 -27.29 6.61
CA LEU A 149 6.27 -26.01 6.69
C LEU A 149 7.10 -24.96 7.42
N GLU A 150 7.73 -25.30 8.56
CA GLU A 150 8.64 -24.40 9.29
C GLU A 150 9.78 -23.88 8.40
N LEU A 151 10.39 -24.75 7.58
CA LEU A 151 11.41 -24.36 6.61
C LEU A 151 10.85 -23.43 5.53
N VAL A 152 9.70 -23.75 4.95
CA VAL A 152 9.04 -22.88 3.95
C VAL A 152 8.75 -21.51 4.56
N PHE A 153 8.19 -21.46 5.77
CA PHE A 153 7.92 -20.20 6.46
C PHE A 153 9.19 -19.41 6.76
N ALA A 154 10.30 -20.08 7.10
CA ALA A 154 11.57 -19.42 7.37
C ALA A 154 12.24 -18.85 6.10
N THR A 155 11.97 -19.44 4.93
CA THR A 155 12.55 -19.02 3.63
C THR A 155 11.70 -18.00 2.87
N LYS A 156 10.40 -18.01 3.09
CA LYS A 156 9.49 -17.00 2.56
C LYS A 156 9.57 -15.77 3.47
N GLU A 157 9.35 -14.58 2.92
CA GLU A 157 9.05 -13.37 3.72
C GLU A 157 7.89 -13.59 4.72
N TYR A 158 7.16 -14.71 4.59
CA TYR A 158 6.00 -15.13 5.38
C TYR A 158 6.21 -15.13 6.89
N PHE A 159 7.42 -15.38 7.40
CA PHE A 159 7.67 -15.26 8.85
C PHE A 159 7.56 -13.80 9.32
N THR A 160 7.92 -12.84 8.48
CA THR A 160 7.78 -11.41 8.76
C THR A 160 6.40 -10.89 8.34
N GLU A 161 5.75 -11.57 7.39
CA GLU A 161 4.50 -11.11 6.76
C GLU A 161 3.22 -11.66 7.39
N PHE A 162 3.26 -12.80 8.10
CA PHE A 162 2.08 -13.45 8.70
C PHE A 162 2.23 -13.75 10.19
N GLN A 163 3.25 -13.18 10.83
CA GLN A 163 3.51 -13.30 12.27
C GLN A 163 2.25 -13.01 13.10
N LEU A 164 1.55 -11.93 12.75
CA LEU A 164 0.33 -11.50 13.43
C LEU A 164 -0.85 -12.47 13.20
N SER A 165 -1.10 -12.89 11.95
CA SER A 165 -2.19 -13.84 11.61
C SER A 165 -1.99 -15.23 12.23
N ILE A 166 -0.74 -15.71 12.34
CA ILE A 166 -0.42 -16.97 13.03
C ILE A 166 -0.69 -16.84 14.53
N ASN A 167 -0.25 -15.74 15.13
CA ASN A 167 -0.45 -15.47 16.55
C ASN A 167 -1.94 -15.34 16.92
N GLN A 168 -2.75 -14.72 16.04
CA GLN A 168 -4.22 -14.66 16.18
C GLN A 168 -4.88 -16.05 16.13
N LEU A 169 -4.43 -16.93 15.23
CA LEU A 169 -4.90 -18.31 15.12
C LEU A 169 -4.54 -19.15 16.36
N VAL A 170 -3.30 -19.02 16.85
CA VAL A 170 -2.83 -19.71 18.06
C VAL A 170 -3.61 -19.21 19.27
N LEU A 171 -3.81 -17.90 19.39
CA LEU A 171 -4.61 -17.27 20.45
C LEU A 171 -6.04 -17.81 20.45
N ARG A 172 -6.72 -17.83 19.29
CA ARG A 172 -8.07 -18.41 19.14
C ARG A 172 -8.08 -19.87 19.63
N LYS A 173 -7.08 -20.67 19.25
CA LYS A 173 -7.02 -22.08 19.65
C LYS A 173 -6.74 -22.30 21.14
N GLN A 174 -5.93 -21.45 21.76
CA GLN A 174 -5.63 -21.50 23.19
C GLN A 174 -6.86 -21.10 24.02
N LEU A 175 -7.60 -20.07 23.58
CA LEU A 175 -8.86 -19.65 24.20
C LEU A 175 -9.95 -20.73 24.11
N GLU A 176 -10.08 -21.43 22.97
CA GLU A 176 -10.98 -22.58 22.84
C GLU A 176 -10.67 -23.71 23.85
N LYS A 177 -9.39 -23.93 24.14
CA LYS A 177 -8.92 -24.95 25.08
C LYS A 177 -8.95 -24.49 26.54
N GLY A 178 -9.19 -23.20 26.81
CA GLY A 178 -9.12 -22.61 28.15
C GLY A 178 -7.69 -22.41 28.66
N GLU A 179 -6.69 -22.34 27.78
CA GLU A 179 -5.28 -22.09 28.11
C GLU A 179 -4.97 -20.59 28.16
N PHE A 180 -5.50 -19.89 29.17
CA PHE A 180 -5.45 -18.41 29.23
C PHE A 180 -4.05 -17.83 29.44
N VAL A 181 -3.15 -18.54 30.13
CA VAL A 181 -1.77 -18.07 30.33
C VAL A 181 -0.96 -18.12 29.02
N GLY A 182 -1.21 -19.14 28.19
CA GLY A 182 -0.63 -19.21 26.85
C GLY A 182 -1.16 -18.11 25.94
N ALA A 183 -2.46 -17.82 26.06
CA ALA A 183 -3.13 -16.75 25.33
C ALA A 183 -2.54 -15.36 25.64
N LEU A 184 -2.27 -15.06 26.92
CA LEU A 184 -1.62 -13.80 27.31
C LEU A 184 -0.24 -13.64 26.67
N ARG A 185 0.61 -14.67 26.76
CA ARG A 185 1.92 -14.65 26.09
C ARG A 185 1.79 -14.43 24.58
N GLN A 186 0.74 -15.00 23.97
CA GLN A 186 0.52 -14.81 22.54
C GLN A 186 0.16 -13.37 22.19
N ILE A 187 -0.54 -12.66 23.10
CA ILE A 187 -0.84 -11.23 22.97
C ILE A 187 0.42 -10.38 23.10
N ASP A 188 1.30 -10.72 24.05
CA ASP A 188 2.62 -10.06 24.18
C ASP A 188 3.44 -10.19 22.89
N GLU A 189 3.44 -11.38 22.27
CA GLU A 189 4.11 -11.62 20.99
C GLU A 189 3.47 -10.79 19.86
N MET A 190 2.13 -10.70 19.80
CA MET A 190 1.44 -9.83 18.85
C MET A 190 1.79 -8.34 19.05
N GLN A 191 1.96 -7.89 20.29
CA GLN A 191 2.32 -6.51 20.59
C GLN A 191 3.69 -6.15 20.02
N ILE A 192 4.68 -7.04 20.19
CA ILE A 192 6.02 -6.86 19.62
C ILE A 192 5.97 -6.82 18.09
N ASP A 193 5.16 -7.68 17.47
CA ASP A 193 4.99 -7.71 16.01
C ASP A 193 4.39 -6.41 15.47
N VAL A 194 3.35 -5.88 16.14
CA VAL A 194 2.73 -4.58 15.80
C VAL A 194 3.73 -3.43 15.93
N GLU A 195 4.58 -3.43 16.96
CA GLU A 195 5.61 -2.41 17.14
C GLU A 195 6.71 -2.48 16.07
N SER A 196 7.11 -3.69 15.68
CA SER A 196 8.02 -3.93 14.56
C SER A 196 7.45 -3.39 13.24
N LEU A 197 6.15 -3.65 13.00
CA LEU A 197 5.44 -3.16 11.82
C LEU A 197 5.40 -1.63 11.75
N ARG A 198 5.12 -0.96 12.88
CA ARG A 198 5.20 0.51 12.99
C ARG A 198 6.56 1.06 12.61
N ASN A 199 7.63 0.45 13.11
CA ASN A 199 8.99 0.87 12.80
C ASN A 199 9.29 0.73 11.30
N ARG A 200 8.80 -0.36 10.67
CA ARG A 200 8.96 -0.59 9.23
C ARG A 200 8.19 0.43 8.40
N ILE A 201 6.94 0.75 8.76
CA ILE A 201 6.14 1.80 8.09
C ILE A 201 6.86 3.16 8.17
N THR A 202 7.47 3.48 9.31
CA THR A 202 8.24 4.72 9.50
C THR A 202 9.46 4.79 8.59
N VAL A 203 10.20 3.68 8.43
CA VAL A 203 11.33 3.62 7.50
C VAL A 203 10.87 3.82 6.05
N VAL A 204 9.81 3.11 5.63
CA VAL A 204 9.24 3.24 4.29
C VAL A 204 8.76 4.67 4.03
N LYS A 205 8.14 5.33 5.02
CA LYS A 205 7.75 6.74 4.95
C LYS A 205 8.93 7.64 4.60
N HIS A 206 10.05 7.49 5.31
CA HIS A 206 11.24 8.29 5.08
C HIS A 206 11.92 7.96 3.75
N GLU A 207 11.90 6.72 3.31
CA GLU A 207 12.43 6.31 2.00
C GLU A 207 11.63 6.92 0.85
N ILE A 208 10.30 6.90 0.94
CA ILE A 208 9.39 7.55 -0.01
C ILE A 208 9.67 9.06 -0.05
N GLN A 209 9.75 9.72 1.10
CA GLN A 209 10.05 11.17 1.14
C GLN A 209 11.41 11.54 0.52
N ARG A 210 12.38 10.62 0.48
CA ARG A 210 13.76 10.90 0.03
C ARG A 210 14.02 10.57 -1.44
N ASN A 211 13.32 9.56 -2.00
CA ASN A 211 13.80 8.85 -3.21
C ASN A 211 12.83 8.84 -4.41
N ILE A 212 11.75 9.64 -4.44
CA ILE A 212 10.86 9.66 -5.61
C ILE A 212 11.47 10.49 -6.74
N ILE A 213 12.54 10.02 -7.35
CA ILE A 213 13.19 10.68 -8.49
C ILE A 213 13.01 9.84 -9.78
N SER A 214 12.57 8.59 -9.68
CA SER A 214 12.39 7.67 -10.83
C SER A 214 11.07 6.90 -10.83
N ASP A 215 10.46 6.76 -12.01
CA ASP A 215 9.22 6.01 -12.25
C ASP A 215 9.29 4.55 -11.76
N GLU A 216 10.43 3.88 -11.94
CA GLU A 216 10.64 2.50 -11.47
C GLU A 216 10.63 2.40 -9.93
N THR A 217 11.15 3.43 -9.26
CA THR A 217 11.19 3.51 -7.79
C THR A 217 9.81 3.85 -7.23
N TYR A 218 9.06 4.70 -7.92
CA TYR A 218 7.67 5.00 -7.59
C TYR A 218 6.78 3.76 -7.66
N GLU A 219 6.81 3.01 -8.76
CA GLU A 219 5.97 1.80 -8.90
C GLU A 219 6.33 0.74 -7.85
N ARG A 220 7.62 0.60 -7.50
CA ARG A 220 8.05 -0.29 -6.41
C ARG A 220 7.49 0.11 -5.05
N TYR A 221 7.56 1.39 -4.67
CA TYR A 221 7.04 1.84 -3.38
C TYR A 221 5.51 1.82 -3.35
N LYS A 222 4.85 2.16 -4.46
CA LYS A 222 3.40 2.08 -4.60
C LYS A 222 2.91 0.65 -4.39
N GLN A 223 3.54 -0.34 -5.03
CA GLN A 223 3.24 -1.76 -4.81
C GLN A 223 3.46 -2.15 -3.35
N MET A 224 4.61 -1.79 -2.78
CA MET A 224 4.91 -2.07 -1.36
C MET A 224 3.87 -1.47 -0.39
N VAL A 225 3.43 -0.24 -0.62
CA VAL A 225 2.43 0.42 0.23
C VAL A 225 1.03 -0.18 0.04
N ASP A 226 0.67 -0.56 -1.19
CA ASP A 226 -0.61 -1.21 -1.47
C ASP A 226 -0.67 -2.61 -0.84
N ASP A 227 0.44 -3.35 -0.88
CA ASP A 227 0.59 -4.65 -0.23
C ASP A 227 0.49 -4.54 1.30
N ILE A 228 1.10 -3.50 1.91
CA ILE A 228 0.99 -3.23 3.34
C ILE A 228 -0.47 -2.91 3.71
N ASN A 229 -1.13 -2.04 2.93
CA ASN A 229 -2.49 -1.60 3.24
C ASN A 229 -3.53 -2.73 3.08
N THR A 230 -3.46 -3.51 2.00
CA THR A 230 -4.34 -4.66 1.79
C THR A 230 -4.19 -5.70 2.90
N ARG A 231 -2.95 -5.92 3.37
CA ARG A 231 -2.67 -6.81 4.51
C ARG A 231 -3.25 -6.28 5.82
N LEU A 232 -2.94 -5.04 6.19
CA LEU A 232 -3.44 -4.43 7.42
C LEU A 232 -4.97 -4.42 7.46
N THR A 233 -5.62 -4.20 6.31
CA THR A 233 -7.08 -4.23 6.21
C THR A 233 -7.63 -5.61 6.56
N ARG A 234 -7.07 -6.67 5.98
CA ARG A 234 -7.48 -8.05 6.27
C ARG A 234 -7.20 -8.44 7.72
N GLU A 235 -6.03 -8.08 8.26
CA GLU A 235 -5.71 -8.34 9.67
C GLU A 235 -6.66 -7.61 10.63
N ASN A 236 -7.10 -6.40 10.29
CA ASN A 236 -8.05 -5.65 11.11
C ASN A 236 -9.43 -6.33 11.16
N GLU A 237 -9.87 -6.96 10.07
CA GLU A 237 -11.06 -7.82 10.06
C GLU A 237 -10.86 -9.04 10.97
N GLU A 238 -9.73 -9.73 10.86
CA GLU A 238 -9.39 -10.90 11.69
C GLU A 238 -9.32 -10.52 13.19
N PHE A 239 -8.77 -9.35 13.54
CA PHE A 239 -8.78 -8.81 14.91
C PHE A 239 -10.20 -8.51 15.41
N SER A 240 -11.05 -7.94 14.57
CA SER A 240 -12.43 -7.61 14.93
C SER A 240 -13.22 -8.88 15.28
N GLU A 241 -13.04 -9.94 14.48
CA GLU A 241 -13.59 -11.26 14.79
C GLU A 241 -13.03 -11.82 16.10
N LEU A 242 -11.71 -11.76 16.29
CA LEU A 242 -11.06 -12.30 17.48
C LEU A 242 -11.50 -11.57 18.76
N HIS A 243 -11.63 -10.25 18.71
CA HIS A 243 -12.15 -9.45 19.80
C HIS A 243 -13.63 -9.80 20.10
N SER A 244 -14.45 -10.02 19.06
CA SER A 244 -15.83 -10.50 19.25
C SER A 244 -15.88 -11.86 19.96
N PHE A 245 -14.96 -12.76 19.62
CA PHE A 245 -14.84 -14.09 20.21
C PHE A 245 -14.38 -14.05 21.68
N VAL A 246 -13.45 -13.18 22.03
CA VAL A 246 -13.04 -12.94 23.43
C VAL A 246 -14.22 -12.41 24.24
N LYS A 247 -14.97 -11.44 23.69
CA LYS A 247 -16.16 -10.88 24.33
C LYS A 247 -17.26 -11.92 24.56
N GLU A 248 -17.49 -12.80 23.59
CA GLU A 248 -18.42 -13.93 23.73
C GLU A 248 -17.94 -14.93 24.81
N THR A 249 -16.66 -15.27 24.81
CA THR A 249 -16.04 -16.16 25.81
C THR A 249 -16.14 -15.58 27.22
N ARG A 250 -15.89 -14.27 27.36
CA ARG A 250 -16.06 -13.52 28.61
C ARG A 250 -17.50 -13.59 29.11
N ASN A 251 -18.47 -13.36 28.21
CA ASN A 251 -19.89 -13.42 28.57
C ASN A 251 -20.29 -14.84 29.01
N ARG A 252 -19.83 -15.88 28.31
CA ARG A 252 -20.07 -17.29 28.68
C ARG A 252 -19.54 -17.61 30.09
N LEU A 253 -18.30 -17.22 30.38
CA LEU A 253 -17.67 -17.43 31.69
C LEU A 253 -18.35 -16.63 32.81
N ALA A 254 -18.95 -15.47 32.50
CA ALA A 254 -19.70 -14.68 33.47
C ALA A 254 -20.99 -15.38 33.95
N TYR A 255 -21.61 -16.24 33.13
CA TYR A 255 -22.81 -16.99 33.53
C TYR A 255 -22.49 -18.23 34.39
N ASP A 256 -21.30 -18.79 34.27
CA ASP A 256 -20.89 -20.06 34.91
C ASP A 256 -20.10 -19.88 36.22
N MET A 257 -20.29 -18.76 36.97
CA MET A 257 -19.48 -18.40 38.15
C MET A 257 -19.71 -19.25 39.43
N ASN A 258 -19.57 -20.57 39.36
CA ASN A 258 -19.81 -21.47 40.48
C ASN A 258 -18.53 -21.99 41.18
N SER A 259 -17.35 -21.88 40.56
CA SER A 259 -16.08 -22.36 41.12
C SER A 259 -15.00 -21.27 41.29
N GLU A 260 -14.11 -21.45 42.26
CA GLU A 260 -12.93 -20.59 42.46
C GLU A 260 -11.95 -20.63 41.27
N LYS A 261 -11.95 -21.75 40.53
CA LYS A 261 -11.19 -21.91 39.27
C LYS A 261 -11.79 -21.07 38.14
N ASP A 262 -13.11 -20.94 38.11
CA ASP A 262 -13.83 -20.18 37.08
C ASP A 262 -13.67 -18.67 37.32
N ARG A 263 -13.57 -18.24 38.59
CA ARG A 263 -13.18 -16.86 38.94
C ARG A 263 -11.80 -16.49 38.40
N LYS A 264 -10.79 -17.34 38.57
CA LYS A 264 -9.44 -17.09 38.03
C LYS A 264 -9.43 -17.08 36.50
N ALA A 265 -10.16 -17.99 35.87
CA ALA A 265 -10.33 -17.99 34.41
C ALA A 265 -10.99 -16.69 33.92
N TYR A 266 -11.96 -16.18 34.66
CA TYR A 266 -12.62 -14.91 34.37
C TYR A 266 -11.70 -13.69 34.57
N GLU A 267 -10.83 -13.70 35.58
CA GLU A 267 -9.79 -12.66 35.73
C GLU A 267 -8.82 -12.67 34.54
N PHE A 268 -8.37 -13.84 34.10
CA PHE A 268 -7.50 -13.93 32.93
C PHE A 268 -8.20 -13.49 31.64
N ILE A 269 -9.48 -13.80 31.43
CA ILE A 269 -10.18 -13.34 30.22
C ILE A 269 -10.40 -11.83 30.23
N LEU A 270 -10.60 -11.20 31.40
CA LEU A 270 -10.66 -9.74 31.52
C LEU A 270 -9.33 -9.09 31.17
N GLN A 271 -8.22 -9.69 31.60
CA GLN A 271 -6.88 -9.23 31.25
C GLN A 271 -6.63 -9.36 29.74
N ILE A 272 -6.97 -10.52 29.15
CA ILE A 272 -6.87 -10.78 27.71
C ILE A 272 -7.71 -9.78 26.90
N ASP A 273 -8.94 -9.49 27.32
CA ASP A 273 -9.84 -8.52 26.67
C ASP A 273 -9.22 -7.12 26.63
N ARG A 274 -8.59 -6.70 27.74
CA ARG A 274 -7.91 -5.42 27.82
C ARG A 274 -6.66 -5.35 26.94
N GLU A 275 -5.75 -6.31 27.10
CA GLU A 275 -4.47 -6.31 26.37
C GLU A 275 -4.68 -6.49 24.86
N LEU A 276 -5.60 -7.36 24.46
CA LEU A 276 -6.00 -7.51 23.06
C LEU A 276 -6.63 -6.22 22.50
N GLY A 277 -7.45 -5.53 23.30
CA GLY A 277 -8.03 -4.25 22.92
C GLY A 277 -6.99 -3.16 22.70
N GLU A 278 -5.94 -3.11 23.53
CA GLU A 278 -4.80 -2.19 23.36
C GLU A 278 -4.02 -2.51 22.07
N VAL A 279 -3.68 -3.78 21.83
CA VAL A 279 -3.00 -4.20 20.59
C VAL A 279 -3.84 -3.88 19.35
N HIS A 280 -5.14 -4.17 19.39
CA HIS A 280 -6.05 -3.86 18.29
C HIS A 280 -6.12 -2.36 18.01
N HIS A 281 -6.19 -1.52 19.04
CA HIS A 281 -6.20 -0.07 18.88
C HIS A 281 -4.92 0.43 18.17
N ILE A 282 -3.74 -0.04 18.59
CA ILE A 282 -2.47 0.33 17.95
C ILE A 282 -2.47 -0.12 16.48
N HIS A 283 -2.92 -1.34 16.20
CA HIS A 283 -3.02 -1.86 14.83
C HIS A 283 -3.95 -1.03 13.96
N THR A 284 -5.15 -0.66 14.45
CA THR A 284 -6.08 0.21 13.73
C THR A 284 -5.48 1.59 13.45
N MET A 285 -4.67 2.13 14.38
CA MET A 285 -3.94 3.38 14.15
C MET A 285 -2.90 3.23 13.03
N LEU A 286 -2.16 2.11 12.99
CA LEU A 286 -1.23 1.83 11.89
C LEU A 286 -1.91 1.66 10.54
N LEU A 287 -3.10 1.07 10.51
CA LEU A 287 -3.90 0.99 9.29
C LEU A 287 -4.25 2.40 8.76
N LYS A 288 -4.65 3.32 9.65
CA LYS A 288 -4.91 4.71 9.27
C LYS A 288 -3.65 5.40 8.74
N GLU A 289 -2.54 5.28 9.45
CA GLU A 289 -1.24 5.83 9.02
C GLU A 289 -0.80 5.26 7.66
N SER A 290 -1.05 3.97 7.40
CA SER A 290 -0.75 3.33 6.12
C SER A 290 -1.62 3.86 4.98
N ILE A 291 -2.90 4.15 5.24
CA ILE A 291 -3.80 4.75 4.26
C ILE A 291 -3.33 6.18 3.95
N GLU A 292 -3.02 6.98 4.96
CA GLU A 292 -2.46 8.32 4.79
C GLU A 292 -1.16 8.27 3.98
N LEU A 293 -0.26 7.35 4.31
CA LEU A 293 1.00 7.16 3.60
C LEU A 293 0.80 6.78 2.13
N LYS A 294 -0.22 5.98 1.80
CA LYS A 294 -0.61 5.70 0.41
C LYS A 294 -0.99 6.99 -0.32
N THR A 295 -1.80 7.84 0.30
CA THR A 295 -2.24 9.10 -0.31
C THR A 295 -1.09 10.10 -0.43
N THR A 296 -0.29 10.28 0.61
CA THR A 296 0.88 11.18 0.61
C THR A 296 1.95 10.72 -0.37
N ALA A 297 2.19 9.41 -0.48
CA ALA A 297 3.16 8.88 -1.44
C ALA A 297 2.73 9.15 -2.90
N LEU A 298 1.44 8.98 -3.20
CA LEU A 298 0.86 9.31 -4.51
C LEU A 298 1.01 10.81 -4.81
N HIS A 299 0.70 11.67 -3.84
CA HIS A 299 0.83 13.12 -3.98
C HIS A 299 2.29 13.55 -4.16
N ALA A 300 3.19 13.09 -3.30
CA ALA A 300 4.62 13.40 -3.36
C ALA A 300 5.24 12.91 -4.68
N ALA A 301 4.76 11.80 -5.24
CA ALA A 301 5.19 11.33 -6.54
C ALA A 301 4.66 12.17 -7.69
N GLN A 302 3.40 12.60 -7.63
CA GLN A 302 2.85 13.53 -8.62
C GLN A 302 3.60 14.87 -8.59
N GLU A 303 3.89 15.39 -7.41
CA GLU A 303 4.72 16.58 -7.24
C GLU A 303 6.13 16.36 -7.78
N ALA A 304 6.79 15.27 -7.42
CA ALA A 304 8.12 14.97 -7.94
C ALA A 304 8.13 14.86 -9.47
N LEU A 305 7.15 14.18 -10.09
CA LEU A 305 7.00 14.12 -11.54
C LEU A 305 6.73 15.49 -12.17
N TYR A 306 5.95 16.34 -11.49
CA TYR A 306 5.72 17.72 -11.91
C TYR A 306 7.01 18.55 -11.88
N TYR A 307 7.87 18.34 -10.87
CA TYR A 307 9.16 19.02 -10.72
C TYR A 307 10.30 18.39 -11.54
N VAL A 308 10.19 17.13 -12.02
CA VAL A 308 11.19 16.50 -12.91
C VAL A 308 11.26 17.19 -14.27
N GLY A 309 10.17 17.82 -14.72
CA GLY A 309 10.15 18.65 -15.94
C GLY A 309 10.60 20.10 -15.72
N ILE A 310 10.83 20.52 -14.47
CA ILE A 310 11.32 21.85 -14.13
C ILE A 310 12.80 21.68 -13.81
N ASP A 311 13.69 22.20 -14.67
CA ASP A 311 15.12 22.23 -14.37
C ASP A 311 15.30 22.78 -12.95
N SER A 312 15.75 21.92 -12.03
CA SER A 312 15.83 22.25 -10.61
C SER A 312 16.89 23.34 -10.44
N PHE A 313 16.44 24.59 -10.35
CA PHE A 313 17.33 25.74 -10.25
C PHE A 313 18.01 25.74 -8.88
N ASN A 314 19.26 25.30 -8.84
CA ASN A 314 20.02 25.31 -7.60
C ASN A 314 20.51 26.73 -7.30
N PHE A 315 19.72 27.48 -6.53
CA PHE A 315 20.03 28.87 -6.14
C PHE A 315 21.46 29.06 -5.62
N LYS A 316 21.96 28.09 -4.85
CA LYS A 316 23.30 28.12 -4.25
C LYS A 316 24.40 28.10 -5.32
N GLN A 317 24.21 27.25 -6.33
CA GLN A 317 25.20 27.01 -7.37
C GLN A 317 25.07 28.01 -8.52
N GLU A 318 23.85 28.37 -8.91
CA GLU A 318 23.61 29.20 -10.08
C GLU A 318 23.63 30.70 -9.79
N ILE A 319 23.06 31.14 -8.66
CA ILE A 319 23.08 32.57 -8.28
C ILE A 319 24.22 32.85 -7.32
N THR A 320 24.29 32.14 -6.20
CA THR A 320 25.20 32.52 -5.11
C THR A 320 26.66 32.30 -5.50
N ALA A 321 26.98 31.14 -6.07
CA ALA A 321 28.36 30.87 -6.54
C ALA A 321 28.76 31.80 -7.70
N ALA A 322 27.84 32.13 -8.63
CA ALA A 322 28.12 33.07 -9.71
C ALA A 322 28.37 34.50 -9.18
N LEU A 323 27.58 34.96 -8.22
CA LEU A 323 27.71 36.30 -7.61
C LEU A 323 28.99 36.45 -6.77
N VAL A 324 29.42 35.38 -6.11
CA VAL A 324 30.67 35.34 -5.32
C VAL A 324 31.90 35.17 -6.21
N SER A 325 31.83 34.33 -7.25
CA SER A 325 32.97 34.06 -8.15
C SER A 325 33.22 35.18 -9.16
N LYS A 326 32.17 35.89 -9.59
CA LYS A 326 32.26 37.08 -10.44
C LYS A 326 31.53 38.22 -9.73
N PRO A 327 32.23 39.05 -8.93
CA PRO A 327 31.59 40.17 -8.26
C PRO A 327 30.99 41.12 -9.31
N LEU A 328 29.68 41.09 -9.43
CA LEU A 328 28.92 42.01 -10.28
C LEU A 328 29.05 43.43 -9.70
N PRO A 329 28.90 44.48 -10.53
CA PRO A 329 28.76 45.84 -10.04
C PRO A 329 27.63 45.93 -9.00
N LEU A 330 27.84 46.71 -7.93
CA LEU A 330 26.95 46.80 -6.77
C LEU A 330 25.47 47.06 -7.16
N VAL A 331 25.26 47.85 -8.20
CA VAL A 331 23.92 48.19 -8.73
C VAL A 331 23.22 46.96 -9.30
N SER A 332 23.93 46.11 -10.03
CA SER A 332 23.41 44.86 -10.60
C SER A 332 23.20 43.78 -9.54
N SER A 333 24.09 43.71 -8.54
CA SER A 333 23.91 42.83 -7.38
C SER A 333 22.68 43.22 -6.56
N LYS A 334 22.41 44.52 -6.41
CA LYS A 334 21.23 45.02 -5.70
C LYS A 334 19.93 44.56 -6.39
N GLN A 335 19.84 44.69 -7.72
CA GLN A 335 18.66 44.24 -8.48
C GLN A 335 18.39 42.73 -8.35
N LEU A 336 19.44 41.91 -8.23
CA LEU A 336 19.32 40.46 -8.03
C LEU A 336 18.82 40.10 -6.62
N ILE A 337 19.17 40.90 -5.62
CA ILE A 337 18.86 40.64 -4.20
C ILE A 337 17.56 41.33 -3.76
N GLU A 338 17.15 42.41 -4.44
CA GLU A 338 15.96 43.23 -4.15
C GLU A 338 14.65 42.44 -4.01
N PRO A 339 14.36 41.38 -4.81
CA PRO A 339 13.17 40.55 -4.61
C PRO A 339 13.19 39.71 -3.32
N PHE A 340 14.38 39.45 -2.77
CA PHE A 340 14.59 38.62 -1.58
C PHE A 340 14.76 39.46 -0.30
N LEU A 341 14.92 40.77 -0.43
CA LEU A 341 14.88 41.68 0.71
C LEU A 341 13.42 41.94 1.04
N SER A 342 12.93 41.28 2.08
CA SER A 342 11.65 41.62 2.68
C SER A 342 11.65 43.11 3.06
N ILE A 343 10.60 43.83 2.65
CA ILE A 343 10.30 45.15 3.22
C ILE A 343 10.25 44.97 4.74
N GLU A 344 10.93 45.83 5.48
CA GLU A 344 11.02 45.78 6.94
C GLU A 344 9.61 45.69 7.54
N GLN A 345 9.23 44.50 8.02
CA GLN A 345 7.97 44.27 8.70
C GLN A 345 8.19 44.58 10.18
N SER A 346 7.62 45.69 10.65
CA SER A 346 7.58 45.97 12.07
C SER A 346 6.52 45.09 12.74
N GLU A 347 6.92 44.28 13.72
CA GLU A 347 5.98 43.57 14.61
C GLU A 347 5.25 44.57 15.49
N THR A 348 4.17 45.17 14.97
CA THR A 348 3.31 46.06 15.74
C THR A 348 2.15 45.27 16.31
N TRP A 349 2.04 45.26 17.64
CA TRP A 349 0.85 44.73 18.31
C TRP A 349 -0.33 45.67 18.07
N SER A 350 -1.39 45.15 17.44
CA SER A 350 -2.60 45.92 17.19
C SER A 350 -3.41 46.08 18.48
N PRO A 351 -3.70 47.30 18.95
CA PRO A 351 -4.53 47.53 20.14
C PRO A 351 -5.96 46.96 20.00
N PHE A 352 -6.41 46.68 18.78
CA PHE A 352 -7.71 46.08 18.51
C PHE A 352 -7.82 44.62 18.97
N VAL A 353 -6.70 43.95 19.23
CA VAL A 353 -6.66 42.60 19.82
C VAL A 353 -7.28 42.55 21.22
N ILE A 354 -7.36 43.68 21.93
CA ILE A 354 -8.03 43.73 23.24
C ILE A 354 -9.55 43.49 23.10
N PHE A 355 -10.12 43.90 21.96
CA PHE A 355 -11.56 43.80 21.70
C PHE A 355 -11.97 42.53 20.96
N SER A 356 -11.02 41.67 20.56
CA SER A 356 -11.35 40.36 20.03
C SER A 356 -11.96 39.48 21.12
N GLU A 357 -12.80 38.53 20.73
CA GLU A 357 -13.44 37.60 21.64
C GLU A 357 -12.40 36.90 22.53
N GLN A 358 -12.47 37.14 23.84
CA GLN A 358 -11.58 36.52 24.80
C GLN A 358 -12.19 35.20 25.26
N ARG A 359 -11.45 34.10 25.08
CA ARG A 359 -11.87 32.80 25.63
C ARG A 359 -11.77 32.82 27.15
N ILE A 360 -12.85 32.43 27.82
CA ILE A 360 -12.85 32.17 29.26
C ILE A 360 -12.31 30.75 29.47
N GLU A 361 -11.11 30.63 30.00
CA GLU A 361 -10.51 29.36 30.38
C GLU A 361 -11.23 28.79 31.61
N THR A 362 -11.91 27.64 31.45
CA THR A 362 -12.32 26.81 32.59
C THR A 362 -11.16 25.92 33.02
N GLN A 363 -11.02 25.68 34.33
CA GLN A 363 -9.88 25.02 35.01
C GLN A 363 -9.47 23.60 34.52
N ASP A 364 -10.15 23.01 33.54
CA ASP A 364 -9.72 21.79 32.85
C ASP A 364 -8.92 22.13 31.57
N GLY A 365 -7.94 23.03 31.72
CA GLY A 365 -7.09 23.54 30.67
C GLY A 365 -6.02 22.54 30.24
N GLY A 366 -6.40 21.57 29.41
CA GLY A 366 -5.45 20.99 28.49
C GLY A 366 -5.02 22.07 27.49
N GLU A 367 -3.73 22.39 27.43
CA GLU A 367 -3.14 23.19 26.36
C GLU A 367 -3.52 22.55 25.01
N ARG A 368 -4.60 23.02 24.39
CA ARG A 368 -4.80 22.81 22.97
C ARG A 368 -3.79 23.72 22.30
N MET A 369 -2.68 23.12 21.87
CA MET A 369 -1.74 23.75 20.94
C MET A 369 -2.56 24.49 19.86
N ASN A 370 -2.23 25.76 19.66
CA ASN A 370 -2.62 26.50 18.47
C ASN A 370 -1.92 25.86 17.26
N ASN A 371 -2.43 24.72 16.80
CA ASN A 371 -2.49 24.57 15.36
C ASN A 371 -3.50 25.62 14.91
N PHE A 372 -3.16 26.40 13.88
CA PHE A 372 -4.20 26.99 13.06
C PHE A 372 -5.23 25.88 12.82
N ASP A 373 -6.54 26.18 12.88
CA ASP A 373 -7.52 25.27 12.26
C ASP A 373 -7.18 25.27 10.77
N ASP A 374 -6.20 24.46 10.39
CA ASP A 374 -6.03 23.97 9.03
C ASP A 374 -7.35 23.25 8.79
N LEU A 375 -8.25 23.95 8.08
CA LEU A 375 -9.36 23.30 7.40
C LEU A 375 -8.76 22.04 6.78
N SER A 376 -9.34 20.86 7.02
CA SER A 376 -8.88 19.65 6.36
C SER A 376 -8.73 19.95 4.87
N ASP A 377 -7.70 19.42 4.22
CA ASP A 377 -7.46 19.66 2.78
C ASP A 377 -8.74 19.44 1.96
N GLU A 378 -9.59 18.50 2.39
CA GLU A 378 -10.93 18.23 1.86
C GLU A 378 -11.90 19.43 1.96
N ALA A 379 -11.94 20.14 3.10
CA ALA A 379 -12.80 21.30 3.31
C ALA A 379 -12.32 22.54 2.54
N LEU A 380 -11.00 22.73 2.44
CA LEU A 380 -10.39 23.76 1.58
C LEU A 380 -10.72 23.50 0.11
N GLN A 381 -10.57 22.26 -0.33
CA GLN A 381 -10.85 21.86 -1.70
C GLN A 381 -12.35 21.97 -2.04
N GLU A 382 -13.25 21.72 -1.09
CA GLU A 382 -14.69 21.92 -1.28
C GLU A 382 -15.05 23.40 -1.45
N LEU A 383 -14.41 24.30 -0.69
CA LEU A 383 -14.58 25.76 -0.83
C LEU A 383 -14.03 26.26 -2.17
N GLU A 384 -12.86 25.80 -2.60
CA GLU A 384 -12.28 26.15 -3.90
C GLU A 384 -13.17 25.65 -5.06
N ASN A 385 -13.66 24.42 -4.96
CA ASN A 385 -14.58 23.85 -5.94
C ASN A 385 -15.90 24.61 -6.01
N ALA A 386 -16.41 25.12 -4.88
CA ALA A 386 -17.62 25.95 -4.86
C ALA A 386 -17.40 27.30 -5.59
N ILE A 387 -16.23 27.91 -5.45
CA ILE A 387 -15.87 29.14 -6.16
C ILE A 387 -15.78 28.89 -7.67
N ILE A 388 -15.15 27.78 -8.07
CA ILE A 388 -14.98 27.41 -9.49
C ILE A 388 -16.35 27.12 -10.13
N ARG A 389 -17.25 26.41 -9.45
CA ARG A 389 -18.63 26.14 -9.92
C ARG A 389 -19.36 27.42 -10.30
N LYS A 390 -19.34 28.39 -9.38
CA LYS A 390 -20.01 29.67 -9.58
C LYS A 390 -19.45 30.43 -10.79
N GLN A 391 -18.12 30.44 -10.93
CA GLN A 391 -17.46 31.07 -12.06
C GLN A 391 -17.77 30.36 -13.39
N PHE A 392 -17.85 29.03 -13.40
CA PHE A 392 -18.26 28.27 -14.58
C PHE A 392 -19.72 28.52 -14.96
N GLY A 393 -20.62 28.65 -13.97
CA GLY A 393 -22.01 29.06 -14.19
C GLY A 393 -22.11 30.45 -14.83
N GLU A 394 -21.34 31.43 -14.33
CA GLU A 394 -21.29 32.78 -14.88
C GLU A 394 -20.77 32.81 -16.33
N ILE A 395 -19.70 32.05 -16.63
CA ILE A 395 -19.16 31.92 -18.00
C ILE A 395 -20.20 31.27 -18.92
N MET A 396 -20.87 30.20 -18.48
CA MET A 396 -21.91 29.57 -19.29
C MET A 396 -23.09 30.51 -19.56
N ASN A 397 -23.51 31.31 -18.59
CA ASN A 397 -24.55 32.31 -18.79
C ASN A 397 -24.15 33.35 -19.85
N LEU A 398 -22.89 33.78 -19.84
CA LEU A 398 -22.35 34.65 -20.89
C LEU A 398 -22.40 33.97 -22.27
N VAL A 399 -21.98 32.71 -22.37
CA VAL A 399 -22.03 31.94 -23.63
C VAL A 399 -23.47 31.82 -24.13
N VAL A 400 -24.43 31.49 -23.25
CA VAL A 400 -25.85 31.38 -23.60
C VAL A 400 -26.44 32.73 -24.03
N LYS A 401 -26.06 33.84 -23.36
CA LYS A 401 -26.45 35.21 -23.75
C LYS A 401 -25.98 35.54 -25.17
N VAL A 402 -24.73 35.22 -25.50
CA VAL A 402 -24.14 35.46 -26.83
C VAL A 402 -24.73 34.53 -27.89
N MET A 403 -25.11 33.31 -27.50
CA MET A 403 -25.70 32.31 -28.38
C MET A 403 -27.09 32.69 -28.89
N GLN A 404 -27.83 33.58 -28.20
CA GLN A 404 -29.13 34.14 -28.63
C GLN A 404 -30.14 33.09 -29.16
N GLY A 405 -30.09 31.85 -28.64
CA GLY A 405 -30.96 30.76 -29.05
C GLY A 405 -30.53 29.98 -30.30
N LYS A 406 -29.34 30.20 -30.85
CA LYS A 406 -28.71 29.28 -31.82
C LYS A 406 -28.36 27.96 -31.11
N GLY A 407 -28.39 26.84 -31.82
CA GLY A 407 -28.00 25.52 -31.28
C GLY A 407 -26.49 25.26 -31.30
N GLU A 408 -25.71 26.14 -31.93
CA GLU A 408 -24.26 26.06 -32.02
C GLU A 408 -23.63 27.45 -31.92
N ILE A 409 -22.44 27.52 -31.31
CA ILE A 409 -21.63 28.74 -31.24
C ILE A 409 -20.14 28.37 -31.24
N THR A 410 -19.33 29.18 -31.93
CA THR A 410 -17.87 29.02 -31.90
C THR A 410 -17.24 29.91 -30.84
N LEU A 411 -16.12 29.47 -30.25
CA LEU A 411 -15.34 30.27 -29.30
C LEU A 411 -14.91 31.61 -29.91
N LYS A 412 -14.62 31.65 -31.21
CA LYS A 412 -14.39 32.88 -31.97
C LYS A 412 -15.54 33.88 -31.89
N GLU A 413 -16.75 33.41 -32.13
CA GLU A 413 -17.95 34.25 -32.05
C GLU A 413 -18.23 34.71 -30.62
N VAL A 414 -17.89 33.90 -29.60
CA VAL A 414 -18.00 34.31 -28.20
C VAL A 414 -17.04 35.46 -27.90
N VAL A 415 -15.77 35.34 -28.30
CA VAL A 415 -14.77 36.39 -28.10
C VAL A 415 -15.11 37.68 -28.85
N GLU A 416 -15.62 37.58 -30.08
CA GLU A 416 -15.96 38.74 -30.92
C GLU A 416 -17.24 39.47 -30.47
N ARG A 417 -18.15 38.79 -29.75
CA ARG A 417 -19.45 39.34 -29.33
C ARG A 417 -19.58 39.56 -27.82
N ILE A 418 -18.48 39.45 -27.07
CA ILE A 418 -18.44 39.86 -25.67
C ILE A 418 -18.57 41.39 -25.59
N ASP A 419 -19.49 41.88 -24.76
CA ASP A 419 -19.66 43.31 -24.49
C ASP A 419 -18.43 43.87 -23.76
N ASP A 420 -18.11 45.16 -23.93
CA ASP A 420 -16.94 45.81 -23.29
C ASP A 420 -16.93 45.68 -21.75
N GLU A 421 -18.10 45.49 -21.12
CA GLU A 421 -18.24 45.27 -19.67
C GLU A 421 -17.79 43.87 -19.20
N ASP A 422 -17.84 42.86 -20.08
CA ASP A 422 -17.48 41.47 -19.79
C ASP A 422 -16.07 41.09 -20.29
N SER A 423 -15.35 42.06 -20.89
CA SER A 423 -14.01 41.89 -21.47
C SER A 423 -12.97 41.39 -20.44
N ASP A 424 -13.16 41.72 -19.16
CA ASP A 424 -12.30 41.27 -18.04
C ASP A 424 -12.21 39.74 -17.92
N TRP A 425 -13.20 38.99 -18.42
CA TRP A 425 -13.15 37.53 -18.41
C TRP A 425 -12.12 36.95 -19.38
N LEU A 426 -11.84 37.64 -20.49
CA LEU A 426 -10.88 37.20 -21.51
C LEU A 426 -9.43 37.27 -21.02
N ASP A 427 -9.14 38.07 -20.00
CA ASP A 427 -7.84 38.16 -19.35
C ASP A 427 -7.67 37.16 -18.18
N LYS A 428 -8.74 36.47 -17.78
CA LYS A 428 -8.70 35.48 -16.69
C LYS A 428 -8.45 34.08 -17.23
N LYS A 429 -7.52 33.35 -16.60
CA LYS A 429 -7.22 31.94 -16.91
C LYS A 429 -8.47 31.03 -16.85
N ILE A 430 -9.39 31.32 -15.93
CA ILE A 430 -10.58 30.51 -15.69
C ILE A 430 -11.50 30.40 -16.91
N PHE A 431 -11.54 31.44 -17.76
CA PHE A 431 -12.33 31.43 -19.00
C PHE A 431 -11.84 30.35 -19.96
N TYR A 432 -10.52 30.25 -20.18
CA TYR A 432 -9.92 29.23 -21.04
C TYR A 432 -10.01 27.83 -20.41
N GLN A 433 -9.87 27.75 -19.09
CA GLN A 433 -10.04 26.51 -18.34
C GLN A 433 -11.45 25.93 -18.52
N PHE A 434 -12.49 26.77 -18.50
CA PHE A 434 -13.87 26.34 -18.76
C PHE A 434 -13.99 25.62 -20.12
N TRP A 435 -13.53 26.23 -21.21
CA TRP A 435 -13.58 25.62 -22.55
C TRP A 435 -12.79 24.32 -22.65
N TYR A 436 -11.62 24.27 -22.02
CA TYR A 436 -10.79 23.08 -22.02
C TYR A 436 -11.44 21.91 -21.27
N VAL A 437 -11.99 22.14 -20.08
CA VAL A 437 -12.64 21.08 -19.29
C VAL A 437 -13.94 20.63 -19.96
N MET A 438 -14.69 21.55 -20.59
CA MET A 438 -15.89 21.21 -21.38
C MET A 438 -15.55 20.33 -22.59
N HIS A 439 -14.44 20.62 -23.30
CA HIS A 439 -13.97 19.77 -24.39
C HIS A 439 -13.58 18.37 -23.92
N GLN A 440 -12.78 18.26 -22.84
CA GLN A 440 -12.35 16.96 -22.32
C GLN A 440 -13.51 16.04 -21.88
N ARG A 441 -14.64 16.63 -21.46
CA ARG A 441 -15.81 15.88 -20.97
C ARG A 441 -16.94 15.76 -21.99
N SER A 442 -16.73 16.25 -23.21
CA SER A 442 -17.70 16.09 -24.30
C SER A 442 -17.80 14.62 -24.73
N PRO A 443 -19.01 14.03 -24.90
CA PRO A 443 -20.34 14.63 -24.73
C PRO A 443 -20.83 14.58 -23.27
N ILE A 444 -21.33 15.72 -22.77
CA ILE A 444 -21.92 15.82 -21.42
C ILE A 444 -23.42 15.55 -21.52
N THR A 445 -23.89 14.43 -20.96
CA THR A 445 -25.30 14.01 -20.93
C THR A 445 -25.91 14.20 -19.54
N TYR A 446 -27.19 14.57 -19.49
CA TYR A 446 -27.90 14.80 -18.22
C TYR A 446 -28.31 13.50 -17.49
N GLU A 447 -28.44 12.37 -18.18
CA GLU A 447 -29.22 11.22 -17.66
C GLU A 447 -28.47 10.16 -16.85
N LYS A 448 -27.15 10.21 -16.67
CA LYS A 448 -26.47 9.22 -15.82
C LYS A 448 -25.14 9.72 -15.29
N THR A 449 -25.06 10.08 -14.00
CA THR A 449 -23.75 10.13 -13.33
C THR A 449 -23.85 10.29 -11.81
N GLU A 450 -23.49 9.22 -11.09
CA GLU A 450 -23.20 9.20 -9.65
C GLU A 450 -21.71 9.48 -9.36
N ASP A 451 -20.96 10.03 -10.32
CA ASP A 451 -19.51 10.26 -10.18
C ASP A 451 -19.19 11.61 -9.50
N ARG A 452 -18.39 11.53 -8.43
CA ARG A 452 -17.99 12.65 -7.53
C ARG A 452 -17.37 13.87 -8.23
N ASN A 453 -16.91 13.73 -9.48
CA ASN A 453 -16.19 14.77 -10.22
C ASN A 453 -17.09 15.69 -11.07
N GLU A 454 -18.39 15.43 -11.19
CA GLU A 454 -19.33 16.27 -11.96
C GLU A 454 -19.97 17.42 -11.16
N SER A 455 -19.63 17.49 -9.87
CA SER A 455 -20.06 18.57 -8.98
C SER A 455 -19.68 19.98 -9.50
N LEU A 456 -18.62 20.10 -10.32
CA LEU A 456 -18.16 21.37 -10.90
C LEU A 456 -19.09 21.96 -11.99
N PHE A 457 -19.91 21.13 -12.65
CA PHE A 457 -20.77 21.55 -13.76
C PHE A 457 -22.25 21.66 -13.40
N GLU A 458 -22.58 21.52 -12.11
CA GLU A 458 -23.96 21.53 -11.63
C GLU A 458 -24.70 22.83 -12.02
N GLU A 459 -24.06 23.99 -11.84
CA GLU A 459 -24.65 25.28 -12.25
C GLU A 459 -24.74 25.44 -13.77
N VAL A 460 -23.77 24.90 -14.52
CA VAL A 460 -23.75 24.91 -15.99
C VAL A 460 -24.90 24.07 -16.55
N LEU A 461 -25.11 22.87 -15.99
CA LEU A 461 -26.20 21.96 -16.36
C LEU A 461 -27.56 22.53 -15.94
N ALA A 462 -27.67 23.20 -14.80
CA ALA A 462 -28.90 23.85 -14.34
C ALA A 462 -29.41 24.91 -15.34
N LEU A 463 -28.51 25.64 -16.01
CA LEU A 463 -28.86 26.65 -17.01
C LEU A 463 -29.40 26.03 -18.33
N VAL A 464 -29.01 24.79 -18.63
CA VAL A 464 -29.30 24.12 -19.91
C VAL A 464 -30.45 23.11 -19.81
N LYS A 465 -30.73 22.61 -18.60
CA LYS A 465 -31.71 21.56 -18.23
C LYS A 465 -33.12 21.72 -18.84
N ASN A 466 -33.57 22.94 -19.08
CA ASN A 466 -34.94 23.20 -19.56
C ASN A 466 -35.07 23.18 -21.09
N LYS A 467 -33.97 23.14 -21.85
CA LYS A 467 -34.00 23.30 -23.32
C LYS A 467 -33.15 22.31 -24.11
N TYR A 468 -32.10 21.73 -23.53
CA TYR A 468 -31.19 20.84 -24.23
C TYR A 468 -30.78 19.66 -23.33
N SER A 469 -30.52 18.50 -23.92
CA SER A 469 -30.20 17.26 -23.19
C SER A 469 -28.72 16.90 -23.23
N THR A 470 -27.99 17.37 -24.25
CA THR A 470 -26.55 17.10 -24.40
C THR A 470 -25.77 18.34 -24.82
N ILE A 471 -24.57 18.48 -24.25
CA ILE A 471 -23.57 19.50 -24.63
C ILE A 471 -22.39 18.79 -25.28
N GLU A 472 -22.10 19.18 -26.52
CA GLU A 472 -20.95 18.69 -27.28
C GLU A 472 -20.00 19.86 -27.55
N VAL A 473 -18.73 19.68 -27.25
CA VAL A 473 -17.66 20.60 -27.62
C VAL A 473 -16.66 19.87 -28.50
N GLU A 474 -16.37 20.41 -29.68
CA GLU A 474 -15.41 19.87 -30.65
C GLU A 474 -14.32 20.91 -30.97
N GLU A 475 -13.08 20.47 -31.08
CA GLU A 475 -11.95 21.31 -31.51
C GLU A 475 -11.96 21.57 -33.03
N LEU A 476 -11.65 22.81 -33.42
CA LEU A 476 -11.42 23.24 -34.80
C LEU A 476 -9.93 23.47 -35.03
N GLN A 477 -9.46 23.32 -36.28
CA GLN A 477 -8.04 23.43 -36.65
C GLN A 477 -7.46 24.86 -36.56
N GLU A 478 -8.28 25.88 -36.28
CA GLU A 478 -7.87 27.28 -36.23
C GLU A 478 -7.34 27.64 -34.83
N ILE A 479 -6.14 28.22 -34.73
CA ILE A 479 -5.58 28.74 -33.47
C ILE A 479 -5.87 30.24 -33.40
N MET A 480 -6.51 30.68 -32.32
CA MET A 480 -6.83 32.08 -32.08
C MET A 480 -5.93 32.68 -31.01
N THR A 481 -5.50 33.93 -31.23
CA THR A 481 -4.87 34.76 -30.20
C THR A 481 -5.93 35.70 -29.64
N VAL A 482 -6.41 35.41 -28.43
CA VAL A 482 -7.53 36.15 -27.81
C VAL A 482 -7.00 37.41 -27.11
N THR A 483 -5.86 37.30 -26.42
CA THR A 483 -5.15 38.43 -25.83
C THR A 483 -3.65 38.29 -26.06
N LYS A 484 -2.85 39.30 -25.68
CA LYS A 484 -1.37 39.23 -25.76
C LYS A 484 -0.77 38.07 -24.95
N ARG A 485 -1.54 37.48 -24.02
CA ARG A 485 -1.11 36.44 -23.08
C ARG A 485 -1.69 35.06 -23.38
N PHE A 486 -2.86 34.97 -24.01
CA PHE A 486 -3.56 33.69 -24.20
C PHE A 486 -3.84 33.39 -25.67
N SER A 487 -3.43 32.19 -26.08
CA SER A 487 -3.75 31.58 -27.37
C SER A 487 -4.45 30.24 -27.13
N ILE A 488 -5.57 30.00 -27.81
CA ILE A 488 -6.36 28.78 -27.67
C ILE A 488 -6.83 28.32 -29.05
N GLN A 489 -6.96 27.02 -29.25
CA GLN A 489 -7.61 26.47 -30.44
C GLN A 489 -9.10 26.80 -30.40
N ASN A 490 -9.65 27.19 -31.55
CA ASN A 490 -11.05 27.50 -31.67
C ASN A 490 -11.87 26.21 -31.42
N MET A 491 -12.97 26.33 -30.71
CA MET A 491 -13.85 25.21 -30.37
C MET A 491 -15.27 25.55 -30.77
N ILE A 492 -16.04 24.55 -31.20
CA ILE A 492 -17.48 24.69 -31.44
C ILE A 492 -18.24 24.01 -30.30
N LEU A 493 -19.15 24.76 -29.67
CA LEU A 493 -20.07 24.25 -28.67
C LEU A 493 -21.44 24.06 -29.33
N ARG A 494 -21.96 22.83 -29.29
CA ARG A 494 -23.29 22.45 -29.78
C ARG A 494 -24.17 22.03 -28.61
N LEU A 495 -25.36 22.58 -28.56
CA LEU A 495 -26.43 22.19 -27.64
C LEU A 495 -27.47 21.39 -28.45
N LYS A 496 -27.61 20.09 -28.17
CA LYS A 496 -28.62 19.26 -28.85
C LYS A 496 -29.85 19.06 -27.95
N VAL A 497 -31.02 19.13 -28.57
CA VAL A 497 -32.29 18.74 -27.95
C VAL A 497 -32.40 17.22 -28.08
N GLY A 498 -32.68 16.54 -26.97
CA GLY A 498 -32.88 15.09 -26.98
C GLY A 498 -34.10 14.77 -27.83
N GLU A 499 -33.97 13.77 -28.70
CA GLU A 499 -35.13 13.15 -29.31
C GLU A 499 -36.01 12.61 -28.16
N GLU A 500 -37.26 13.08 -28.05
CA GLU A 500 -38.30 12.29 -27.40
C GLU A 500 -38.44 11.02 -28.25
N ASP A 501 -37.65 10.00 -27.93
CA ASP A 501 -37.86 8.66 -28.45
C ASP A 501 -39.17 8.15 -27.84
N GLY A 502 -40.24 8.32 -28.61
CA GLY A 502 -41.50 7.65 -28.39
C GLY A 502 -41.35 6.13 -28.47
N LEU A 503 -41.52 5.46 -27.34
CA LEU A 503 -42.45 4.34 -27.10
C LEU A 503 -42.33 3.79 -25.67
#